data_AF-A0A4P7XG42-F1
#
_entry.id   AF-A0A4P7XG42-F1
#
_cell.length_a   1.000
_cell.length_b   1.000
_cell.length_c   1.000
_cell.angle_alpha   90.00
_cell.angle_beta   90.00
_cell.angle_gamma   90.00
#
_symmetry.space_group_name_H-M   'P 1'
#
loop_
_entity.id
_entity.type
_entity.pdbx_description
1 polymer ?
#
loop_
_entity_poly.entity_id
_entity_poly.type
_entity_poly.pdbx_seq_one_letter_code
_entity_poly.pdbx_strand_id
1 'polypeptide(L)'
;MNINCLLAATFLLLSSGFGHAAGVIKCTDKSGNVLFTENAYHCSGQREPHALTLAVPSGLNKDRVNYSSPNRHYVSADGKWNIHVEKSLLEGDQDLFRASVAKLRETLDYVFSLMPLRSRTILSDLQFYIMWGEASPNGGRKSGMSYIRKGEPGNYPRLDKKWENSIVIYSAENLMYLDDLWSRKAVFHELAHAWHIANWAEKHPPIYNSWKSAKDGNRYTNVRDIKNRTIKNAYALKNQLEYFAELSAIYFVGGNYHPYDRAALEKYDPSGHRMVEALWD
;
A
#
# COMPACT_ATOMS: atom_id res chain seq x y z
N MET A 1 75.33 11.92 9.25
CA MET A 1 75.81 10.74 8.48
C MET A 1 74.63 10.25 7.65
N ASN A 2 74.80 10.23 6.32
CA ASN A 2 73.81 9.82 5.31
C ASN A 2 73.38 8.35 5.48
N ILE A 3 72.15 8.01 5.05
CA ILE A 3 71.85 7.22 3.82
C ILE A 3 70.33 6.98 3.71
N ASN A 4 69.78 7.27 2.53
CA ASN A 4 68.44 6.94 2.03
C ASN A 4 68.27 5.43 1.76
N CYS A 5 67.05 4.88 1.89
CA CYS A 5 66.42 4.09 0.80
C CYS A 5 64.95 3.65 1.07
N LEU A 6 64.07 4.12 0.17
CA LEU A 6 62.93 3.48 -0.53
C LEU A 6 61.81 2.66 0.17
N LEU A 7 60.59 3.20 0.02
CA LEU A 7 59.33 2.65 -0.55
C LEU A 7 58.72 1.32 -0.03
N ALA A 8 57.51 1.43 0.53
CA ALA A 8 56.33 0.66 0.10
C ALA A 8 55.04 1.37 0.57
N ALA A 9 54.15 1.68 -0.37
CA ALA A 9 52.81 2.20 -0.10
C ALA A 9 51.87 1.06 0.30
N THR A 10 50.98 1.28 1.27
CA THR A 10 49.79 0.44 1.42
C THR A 10 48.60 1.32 1.82
N PHE A 11 47.69 1.46 0.86
CA PHE A 11 46.36 2.03 1.00
C PHE A 11 45.58 1.20 2.02
N LEU A 12 45.22 1.77 3.19
CA LEU A 12 44.13 1.24 4.01
C LEU A 12 42.83 1.93 3.59
N LEU A 13 42.06 1.25 2.75
CA LEU A 13 40.66 1.54 2.52
C LEU A 13 39.87 1.25 3.80
N LEU A 14 39.40 2.32 4.46
CA LEU A 14 38.32 2.25 5.43
C LEU A 14 37.03 1.90 4.66
N SER A 15 36.69 0.61 4.63
CA SER A 15 35.38 0.16 4.14
C SER A 15 34.31 0.53 5.15
N SER A 16 33.36 1.33 4.65
CA SER A 16 32.10 1.69 5.26
C SER A 16 31.31 0.46 5.71
N GLY A 17 30.91 0.44 6.98
CA GLY A 17 29.95 -0.52 7.51
C GLY A 17 28.57 -0.28 6.90
N PHE A 18 28.21 -1.08 5.90
CA PHE A 18 26.82 -1.22 5.47
C PHE A 18 26.09 -2.12 6.48
N GLY A 19 25.11 -1.54 7.18
CA GLY A 19 24.16 -2.29 8.00
C GLY A 19 23.44 -3.33 7.13
N HIS A 20 23.57 -4.60 7.50
CA HIS A 20 22.91 -5.70 6.80
C HIS A 20 21.39 -5.62 7.02
N ALA A 21 20.63 -5.51 5.94
CA ALA A 21 19.20 -5.81 5.95
C ALA A 21 19.01 -7.27 6.40
N ALA A 22 18.18 -7.50 7.42
CA ALA A 22 17.86 -8.84 7.88
C ALA A 22 17.24 -9.65 6.72
N GLY A 23 17.93 -10.69 6.26
CA GLY A 23 17.47 -11.53 5.17
C GLY A 23 16.39 -12.50 5.65
N VAL A 24 15.27 -12.58 4.94
CA VAL A 24 14.22 -13.57 5.20
C VAL A 24 14.73 -14.97 4.80
N ILE A 25 14.52 -15.95 5.67
CA ILE A 25 14.90 -17.35 5.50
C ILE A 25 13.68 -18.13 5.05
N LYS A 26 13.80 -18.91 3.96
CA LYS A 26 12.81 -19.93 3.61
C LYS A 26 13.22 -21.26 4.25
N CYS A 27 12.31 -21.88 5.00
CA CYS A 27 12.54 -23.17 5.65
C CYS A 27 11.23 -23.91 5.92
N THR A 28 11.28 -25.09 6.55
CA THR A 28 10.09 -25.82 7.02
C THR A 28 9.89 -25.68 8.53
N ASP A 29 8.65 -25.71 9.03
CA ASP A 29 8.34 -25.73 10.47
C ASP A 29 8.38 -27.16 11.02
N LYS A 30 8.13 -27.34 12.32
CA LYS A 30 8.10 -28.67 12.96
C LYS A 30 7.00 -29.59 12.40
N SER A 31 6.00 -29.02 11.74
CA SER A 31 4.88 -29.72 11.13
C SER A 31 5.11 -30.02 9.63
N GLY A 32 6.27 -29.64 9.09
CA GLY A 32 6.63 -29.83 7.68
C GLY A 32 6.11 -28.74 6.73
N ASN A 33 5.49 -27.67 7.24
CA ASN A 33 4.98 -26.58 6.40
C ASN A 33 6.11 -25.63 6.01
N VAL A 34 6.08 -25.14 4.77
CA VAL A 34 7.02 -24.10 4.31
C VAL A 34 6.68 -22.77 4.99
N LEU A 35 7.67 -22.16 5.64
CA LEU A 35 7.58 -20.85 6.29
C LEU A 35 8.69 -19.92 5.80
N PHE A 36 8.43 -18.62 5.88
CA PHE A 36 9.39 -17.57 5.60
C PHE A 36 9.55 -16.75 6.88
N THR A 37 10.74 -16.69 7.44
CA THR A 37 10.99 -16.05 8.74
C THR A 37 12.32 -15.33 8.77
N GLU A 38 12.40 -14.24 9.51
CA GLU A 38 13.68 -13.60 9.86
C GLU A 38 14.33 -14.31 11.07
N ASN A 39 13.59 -15.20 11.74
CA ASN A 39 14.03 -15.90 12.95
C ASN A 39 14.23 -17.40 12.69
N ALA A 40 15.50 -17.79 12.54
CA ALA A 40 15.90 -19.17 12.23
C ALA A 40 15.49 -20.22 13.28
N TYR A 41 15.05 -19.83 14.48
CA TYR A 41 14.54 -20.76 15.50
C TYR A 41 13.22 -21.42 15.10
N HIS A 42 12.48 -20.86 14.15
CA HIS A 42 11.25 -21.47 13.64
C HIS A 42 11.52 -22.55 12.57
N CYS A 43 12.76 -22.72 12.11
CA CYS A 43 13.14 -23.66 11.06
C CYS A 43 13.51 -25.04 11.62
N SER A 44 12.87 -26.08 11.11
CA SER A 44 13.15 -27.51 11.38
C SER A 44 14.06 -28.16 10.33
N GLY A 45 14.12 -27.59 9.12
CA GLY A 45 14.81 -28.16 7.95
C GLY A 45 15.89 -27.27 7.33
N GLN A 46 16.31 -27.61 6.10
CA GLN A 46 17.29 -26.84 5.34
C GLN A 46 16.86 -25.37 5.20
N ARG A 47 17.82 -24.47 5.38
CA ARG A 47 17.64 -23.02 5.37
C ARG A 47 18.18 -22.48 4.08
N GLU A 48 17.32 -21.86 3.27
CA GLU A 48 17.75 -21.17 2.07
C GLU A 48 17.67 -19.65 2.31
N PRO A 49 18.77 -18.90 2.13
CA PRO A 49 18.72 -17.45 2.09
C PRO A 49 17.77 -17.04 0.98
N HIS A 50 16.64 -16.45 1.32
CA HIS A 50 15.71 -15.96 0.33
C HIS A 50 15.92 -14.46 0.18
N ALA A 51 16.68 -14.07 -0.85
CA ALA A 51 16.60 -12.70 -1.33
C ALA A 51 15.14 -12.49 -1.79
N LEU A 52 14.39 -11.66 -1.08
CA LEU A 52 13.11 -11.16 -1.57
C LEU A 52 13.42 -10.33 -2.80
N THR A 53 13.49 -10.97 -3.96
CA THR A 53 13.36 -10.27 -5.23
C THR A 53 11.92 -9.79 -5.27
N LEU A 54 11.71 -8.57 -4.80
CA LEU A 54 10.44 -7.86 -4.87
C LEU A 54 10.08 -7.74 -6.34
N ALA A 55 9.26 -8.68 -6.83
CA ALA A 55 8.56 -8.49 -8.08
C ALA A 55 7.60 -7.32 -7.84
N VAL A 56 7.97 -6.15 -8.37
CA VAL A 56 7.20 -4.92 -8.28
C VAL A 56 5.78 -5.20 -8.79
N PRO A 57 4.74 -5.03 -7.94
CA PRO A 57 3.37 -5.03 -8.44
C PRO A 57 3.26 -3.89 -9.45
N SER A 58 3.06 -4.24 -10.72
CA SER A 58 2.84 -3.26 -11.78
C SER A 58 1.58 -2.47 -11.46
N GLY A 59 1.57 -1.17 -11.73
CA GLY A 59 0.35 -0.40 -11.85
C GLY A 59 0.07 0.61 -10.74
N LEU A 60 1.07 1.41 -10.37
CA LEU A 60 0.98 2.88 -10.38
C LEU A 60 2.35 3.34 -10.86
N ASN A 61 2.42 4.14 -11.93
CA ASN A 61 3.69 4.65 -12.43
C ASN A 61 4.22 5.68 -11.42
N LYS A 62 4.94 5.19 -10.40
CA LYS A 62 5.64 5.97 -9.37
C LYS A 62 6.82 6.77 -9.97
N ASP A 63 7.02 6.71 -11.29
CA ASP A 63 8.25 7.14 -11.95
C ASP A 63 8.21 8.54 -12.58
N ARG A 64 7.06 9.24 -12.58
CA ARG A 64 6.98 10.55 -13.27
C ARG A 64 7.28 11.77 -12.40
N VAL A 65 6.96 11.74 -11.11
CA VAL A 65 7.13 12.89 -10.20
C VAL A 65 8.14 12.52 -9.11
N ASN A 66 9.11 13.41 -8.87
CA ASN A 66 10.00 13.29 -7.73
C ASN A 66 9.38 13.99 -6.52
N TYR A 67 8.96 13.21 -5.53
CA TYR A 67 8.41 13.71 -4.27
C TYR A 67 9.47 13.90 -3.19
N SER A 68 10.68 13.39 -3.38
CA SER A 68 11.81 13.62 -2.47
C SER A 68 12.62 14.87 -2.82
N SER A 69 12.45 15.43 -4.03
CA SER A 69 13.14 16.64 -4.48
C SER A 69 12.26 17.51 -5.39
N PRO A 70 12.07 18.81 -5.09
CA PRO A 70 12.61 19.52 -3.93
C PRO A 70 12.01 18.99 -2.61
N ASN A 71 12.67 19.28 -1.48
CA ASN A 71 12.18 18.84 -0.17
C ASN A 71 10.79 19.45 0.09
N ARG A 72 9.82 18.59 0.40
CA ARG A 72 8.45 19.00 0.68
C ARG A 72 8.21 19.16 2.17
N HIS A 73 7.45 20.20 2.49
CA HIS A 73 6.98 20.49 3.83
C HIS A 73 5.49 20.15 3.94
N TYR A 74 5.10 19.68 5.12
CA TYR A 74 3.73 19.29 5.41
C TYR A 74 3.25 20.01 6.66
N VAL A 75 1.95 20.29 6.68
CA VAL A 75 1.24 20.81 7.85
C VAL A 75 0.29 19.74 8.35
N SER A 76 0.27 19.49 9.66
CA SER A 76 -0.69 18.56 10.25
C SER A 76 -2.04 19.25 10.38
N ALA A 77 -3.10 18.54 10.02
CA ALA A 77 -4.46 19.02 10.21
C ALA A 77 -4.98 18.53 11.57
N ASP A 78 -5.71 19.39 12.30
CA ASP A 78 -6.23 19.06 13.64
C ASP A 78 -7.20 17.85 13.67
N GLY A 79 -7.55 17.37 14.85
CA GLY A 79 -8.56 16.32 15.01
C GLY A 79 -7.99 14.92 15.19
N LYS A 80 -8.84 13.90 15.04
CA LYS A 80 -8.54 12.53 15.52
C LYS A 80 -7.62 11.70 14.61
N TRP A 81 -7.49 12.09 13.34
CA TRP A 81 -6.70 11.36 12.34
C TRP A 81 -5.37 12.06 12.10
N ASN A 82 -4.32 11.27 11.88
CA ASN A 82 -2.99 11.77 11.55
C ASN A 82 -2.90 12.22 10.07
N ILE A 83 -3.56 13.33 9.73
CA ILE A 83 -3.59 13.88 8.37
C ILE A 83 -2.52 14.98 8.24
N HIS A 84 -1.64 14.80 7.26
CA HIS A 84 -0.61 15.76 6.86
C HIS A 84 -0.91 16.25 5.45
N VAL A 85 -0.82 17.54 5.22
CA VAL A 85 -1.15 18.15 3.92
C VAL A 85 0.06 18.89 3.41
N GLU A 86 0.33 18.81 2.11
CA GLU A 86 1.40 19.57 1.47
C GLU A 86 1.27 21.06 1.77
N LYS A 87 2.30 21.68 2.34
CA LYS A 87 2.26 23.07 2.81
C LYS A 87 1.93 24.07 1.68
N SER A 88 2.39 23.80 0.46
CA SER A 88 2.07 24.65 -0.70
C SER A 88 0.58 24.65 -1.03
N LEU A 89 -0.15 23.57 -0.75
CA LEU A 89 -1.62 23.57 -0.90
C LEU A 89 -2.27 24.55 0.07
N LEU A 90 -1.85 24.57 1.33
CA LEU A 90 -2.37 25.53 2.31
C LEU A 90 -2.09 26.98 1.88
N GLU A 91 -0.89 27.24 1.37
CA GLU A 91 -0.48 28.60 0.98
C GLU A 91 -1.14 29.07 -0.33
N GLY A 92 -1.38 28.16 -1.27
CA GLY A 92 -1.89 28.48 -2.60
C GLY A 92 -3.40 28.33 -2.78
N ASP A 93 -4.05 27.42 -2.06
CA ASP A 93 -5.49 27.17 -2.15
C ASP A 93 -6.07 26.69 -0.81
N GLN A 94 -6.38 27.65 0.06
CA GLN A 94 -6.91 27.38 1.39
C GLN A 94 -8.31 26.73 1.38
N ASP A 95 -9.10 26.97 0.33
CA ASP A 95 -10.44 26.40 0.22
C ASP A 95 -10.35 24.91 -0.11
N LEU A 96 -9.53 24.54 -1.10
CA LEU A 96 -9.24 23.15 -1.43
C LEU A 96 -8.55 22.43 -0.26
N PHE A 97 -7.64 23.09 0.45
CA PHE A 97 -7.04 22.57 1.67
C PHE A 97 -8.12 22.17 2.68
N ARG A 98 -9.02 23.10 3.06
CA ARG A 98 -10.04 22.83 4.08
C ARG A 98 -11.03 21.77 3.62
N ALA A 99 -11.48 21.84 2.36
CA ALA A 99 -12.45 20.90 1.80
C ALA A 99 -11.90 19.48 1.69
N SER A 100 -10.67 19.31 1.20
CA SER A 100 -10.05 17.99 1.05
C SER A 100 -9.77 17.31 2.40
N VAL A 101 -9.31 18.07 3.39
CA VAL A 101 -9.16 17.57 4.77
C VAL A 101 -10.51 17.15 5.35
N ALA A 102 -11.54 17.98 5.23
CA ALA A 102 -12.88 17.66 5.73
C ALA A 102 -13.43 16.38 5.10
N LYS A 103 -13.34 16.26 3.78
CA LYS A 103 -13.79 15.08 3.04
C LYS A 103 -13.03 13.82 3.41
N LEU A 104 -11.70 13.91 3.57
CA LEU A 104 -10.91 12.76 4.00
C LEU A 104 -11.29 12.34 5.43
N ARG A 105 -11.48 13.27 6.36
CA ARG A 105 -11.94 12.97 7.73
C ARG A 105 -13.29 12.25 7.71
N GLU A 106 -14.28 12.76 6.99
CA GLU A 106 -15.59 12.11 6.87
C GLU A 106 -15.49 10.70 6.27
N THR A 107 -14.67 10.55 5.23
CA THR A 107 -14.41 9.25 4.61
C THR A 107 -13.78 8.28 5.62
N LEU A 108 -12.75 8.73 6.36
CA LEU A 108 -12.08 7.93 7.38
C LEU A 108 -13.04 7.55 8.52
N ASP A 109 -13.89 8.49 8.97
CA ASP A 109 -14.90 8.24 10.00
C ASP A 109 -15.85 7.12 9.57
N TYR A 110 -16.34 7.19 8.34
CA TYR A 110 -17.23 6.17 7.77
C TYR A 110 -16.52 4.82 7.65
N VAL A 111 -15.36 4.76 6.97
CA VAL A 111 -14.69 3.47 6.71
C VAL A 111 -14.25 2.78 7.98
N PHE A 112 -13.70 3.51 8.96
CA PHE A 112 -13.28 2.92 10.23
C PHE A 112 -14.47 2.50 11.09
N SER A 113 -15.64 3.14 10.97
CA SER A 113 -16.85 2.71 11.70
C SER A 113 -17.32 1.30 11.34
N LEU A 114 -16.97 0.82 10.14
CA LEU A 114 -17.36 -0.48 9.60
C LEU A 114 -16.35 -1.60 9.87
N MET A 115 -15.11 -1.26 10.23
CA MET A 115 -14.05 -2.24 10.46
C MET A 115 -14.21 -2.96 11.80
N PRO A 116 -13.84 -4.25 11.89
CA PRO A 116 -13.69 -4.95 13.17
C PRO A 116 -12.68 -4.27 14.10
N LEU A 117 -12.82 -4.47 15.42
CA LEU A 117 -12.04 -3.73 16.43
C LEU A 117 -10.54 -3.88 16.23
N ARG A 118 -10.05 -5.09 15.98
CA ARG A 118 -8.62 -5.38 15.85
C ARG A 118 -7.98 -4.62 14.69
N SER A 119 -8.57 -4.74 13.50
CA SER A 119 -8.05 -4.07 12.30
C SER A 119 -8.18 -2.56 12.43
N ARG A 120 -9.31 -2.06 12.97
CA ARG A 120 -9.52 -0.64 13.28
C ARG A 120 -8.42 -0.06 14.16
N THR A 121 -8.06 -0.74 15.26
CA THR A 121 -7.03 -0.27 16.20
C THR A 121 -5.64 -0.23 15.57
N ILE A 122 -5.28 -1.24 14.77
CA ILE A 122 -3.96 -1.27 14.12
C ILE A 122 -3.86 -0.22 13.02
N LEU A 123 -4.92 -0.05 12.23
CA LEU A 123 -4.91 0.85 11.08
C LEU A 123 -5.11 2.33 11.47
N SER A 124 -5.62 2.64 12.66
CA SER A 124 -5.86 4.02 13.09
C SER A 124 -4.57 4.81 13.31
N ASP A 125 -3.45 4.12 13.50
CA ASP A 125 -2.14 4.73 13.73
C ASP A 125 -1.45 5.17 12.43
N LEU A 126 -2.00 4.77 11.27
CA LEU A 126 -1.46 5.16 9.97
C LEU A 126 -1.46 6.67 9.78
N GLN A 127 -0.45 7.13 9.05
CA GLN A 127 -0.34 8.52 8.61
C GLN A 127 -1.03 8.67 7.26
N PHE A 128 -1.69 9.80 7.03
CA PHE A 128 -2.36 10.12 5.78
C PHE A 128 -1.77 11.40 5.19
N TYR A 129 -1.34 11.36 3.94
CA TYR A 129 -0.78 12.53 3.25
C TYR A 129 -1.71 13.00 2.13
N ILE A 130 -2.06 14.28 2.12
CA ILE A 130 -2.78 14.92 1.01
C ILE A 130 -1.81 15.81 0.24
N MET A 131 -1.61 15.51 -1.04
CA MET A 131 -0.81 16.32 -1.96
C MET A 131 -1.71 17.27 -2.77
N TRP A 132 -1.18 18.40 -3.22
CA TRP A 132 -1.99 19.36 -4.00
C TRP A 132 -2.49 18.74 -5.31
N GLY A 133 -1.60 18.12 -6.09
CA GLY A 133 -1.90 17.60 -7.42
C GLY A 133 -1.02 18.28 -8.47
N GLU A 134 -1.50 18.38 -9.71
CA GLU A 134 -0.73 18.96 -10.83
C GLU A 134 -0.43 20.46 -10.64
N ALA A 135 -1.27 21.17 -9.87
CA ALA A 135 -1.07 22.57 -9.53
C ALA A 135 0.07 22.82 -8.51
N SER A 136 0.61 21.77 -7.87
CA SER A 136 1.73 21.94 -6.93
C SER A 136 2.94 22.59 -7.62
N PRO A 137 3.56 23.64 -7.04
CA PRO A 137 4.78 24.23 -7.59
C PRO A 137 5.97 23.25 -7.56
N ASN A 138 5.87 22.18 -6.76
CA ASN A 138 6.88 21.13 -6.67
C ASN A 138 6.60 19.95 -7.63
N GLY A 139 5.57 20.08 -8.48
CA GLY A 139 5.04 19.00 -9.31
C GLY A 139 4.16 18.03 -8.54
N GLY A 140 3.26 17.36 -9.24
CA GLY A 140 2.35 16.39 -8.64
C GLY A 140 1.63 15.56 -9.69
N ARG A 141 0.79 14.64 -9.22
CA ARG A 141 0.04 13.74 -10.09
C ARG A 141 -1.40 14.23 -10.19
N LYS A 142 -2.04 13.97 -11.31
CA LYS A 142 -3.46 14.26 -11.50
C LYS A 142 -4.37 13.52 -10.52
N SER A 143 -4.02 12.28 -10.18
CA SER A 143 -4.88 11.38 -9.40
C SER A 143 -4.12 10.21 -8.79
N GLY A 144 -4.82 9.47 -7.94
CA GLY A 144 -4.41 8.20 -7.35
C GLY A 144 -4.24 8.26 -5.84
N MET A 145 -4.24 7.09 -5.23
CA MET A 145 -3.89 6.87 -3.84
C MET A 145 -2.89 5.70 -3.76
N SER A 146 -2.10 5.62 -2.70
CA SER A 146 -1.22 4.48 -2.44
C SER A 146 -0.91 4.35 -0.96
N TYR A 147 -0.98 3.13 -0.44
CA TYR A 147 -0.24 2.75 0.74
C TYR A 147 1.26 2.60 0.41
N ILE A 148 2.09 3.28 1.20
CA ILE A 148 3.55 3.26 1.13
C ILE A 148 4.07 2.45 2.31
N ARG A 149 4.73 1.33 2.04
CA ARG A 149 5.18 0.38 3.05
C ARG A 149 6.34 0.93 3.86
N LYS A 150 6.54 0.37 5.07
CA LYS A 150 7.77 0.57 5.83
C LYS A 150 9.00 0.20 4.99
N GLY A 151 10.03 1.04 4.99
CA GLY A 151 11.24 0.89 4.18
C GLY A 151 11.10 1.18 2.67
N GLU A 152 9.88 1.35 2.14
CA GLU A 152 9.66 1.54 0.71
C GLU A 152 10.35 2.79 0.13
N PRO A 153 10.34 3.97 0.79
CA PRO A 153 11.07 5.13 0.30
C PRO A 153 12.59 4.92 0.18
N GLY A 154 13.17 3.93 0.87
CA GLY A 154 14.57 3.54 0.71
C GLY A 154 14.84 2.82 -0.62
N ASN A 155 13.87 2.06 -1.12
CA ASN A 155 13.95 1.34 -2.40
C ASN A 155 13.54 2.21 -3.59
N TYR A 156 12.75 3.26 -3.35
CA TYR A 156 12.27 4.18 -4.38
C TYR A 156 12.65 5.61 -4.02
N PRO A 157 13.84 6.10 -4.44
CA PRO A 157 14.37 7.41 -4.05
C PRO A 157 13.49 8.60 -4.45
N ARG A 158 12.50 8.42 -5.33
CA ARG A 158 11.54 9.45 -5.72
C ARG A 158 10.39 9.64 -4.72
N LEU A 159 10.17 8.71 -3.79
CA LEU A 159 9.18 8.87 -2.74
C LEU A 159 9.73 9.76 -1.62
N ASP A 160 8.88 10.58 -0.99
CA ASP A 160 9.29 11.31 0.20
C ASP A 160 9.57 10.31 1.33
N LYS A 161 10.72 10.45 2.00
CA LYS A 161 11.10 9.59 3.14
C LYS A 161 10.09 9.65 4.28
N LYS A 162 9.36 10.77 4.41
CA LYS A 162 8.32 10.95 5.43
C LYS A 162 7.09 10.07 5.20
N TRP A 163 6.91 9.51 4.00
CA TRP A 163 5.75 8.68 3.67
C TRP A 163 5.87 7.22 4.16
N GLU A 164 6.89 6.88 4.93
CA GLU A 164 7.04 5.53 5.45
C GLU A 164 5.80 5.11 6.26
N ASN A 165 5.22 3.95 5.92
CA ASN A 165 4.01 3.41 6.57
C ASN A 165 2.82 4.38 6.55
N SER A 166 2.49 4.91 5.37
CA SER A 166 1.44 5.93 5.22
C SER A 166 0.56 5.69 3.99
N ILE A 167 -0.64 6.28 3.99
CA ILE A 167 -1.49 6.35 2.79
C ILE A 167 -1.35 7.75 2.19
N VAL A 168 -0.96 7.80 0.91
CA VAL A 168 -0.75 9.04 0.18
C VAL A 168 -1.89 9.23 -0.82
N ILE A 169 -2.61 10.34 -0.69
CA ILE A 169 -3.57 10.88 -1.63
C ILE A 169 -2.83 11.87 -2.53
N TYR A 170 -2.59 11.50 -3.79
CA TYR A 170 -1.69 12.25 -4.67
C TYR A 170 -2.27 13.56 -5.24
N SER A 171 -3.58 13.81 -5.06
CA SER A 171 -4.24 15.02 -5.56
C SER A 171 -5.49 15.33 -4.73
N ALA A 172 -5.47 16.49 -4.06
CA ALA A 172 -6.63 17.05 -3.37
C ALA A 172 -7.76 17.38 -4.35
N GLU A 173 -7.43 17.90 -5.53
CA GLU A 173 -8.40 18.18 -6.59
C GLU A 173 -9.15 16.91 -7.01
N ASN A 174 -8.41 15.82 -7.21
CA ASN A 174 -9.04 14.55 -7.57
C ASN A 174 -9.89 14.00 -6.43
N LEU A 175 -9.43 14.10 -5.19
CA LEU A 175 -10.24 13.71 -4.03
C LEU A 175 -11.58 14.45 -4.01
N MET A 176 -11.59 15.75 -4.32
CA MET A 176 -12.86 16.52 -4.40
C MET A 176 -13.75 16.08 -5.56
N TYR A 177 -13.16 15.66 -6.69
CA TYR A 177 -13.90 15.15 -7.85
C TYR A 177 -14.54 13.77 -7.64
N LEU A 178 -13.95 12.90 -6.81
CA LEU A 178 -14.52 11.57 -6.53
C LEU A 178 -15.87 11.72 -5.81
N ASP A 179 -16.86 10.88 -6.14
CA ASP A 179 -18.05 10.78 -5.30
C ASP A 179 -17.76 10.01 -4.00
N ASP A 180 -18.75 9.90 -3.13
CA ASP A 180 -18.65 9.19 -1.85
C ASP A 180 -18.25 7.72 -2.02
N LEU A 181 -18.84 7.01 -2.98
CA LEU A 181 -18.56 5.60 -3.22
C LEU A 181 -17.09 5.43 -3.62
N TRP A 182 -16.60 6.23 -4.57
CA TRP A 182 -15.22 6.18 -5.02
C TRP A 182 -14.24 6.58 -3.93
N SER A 183 -14.55 7.60 -3.13
CA SER A 183 -13.70 8.05 -2.02
C SER A 183 -13.56 6.96 -0.96
N ARG A 184 -14.69 6.38 -0.52
CA ARG A 184 -14.73 5.29 0.46
C ARG A 184 -14.01 4.05 -0.07
N LYS A 185 -14.30 3.64 -1.31
CA LYS A 185 -13.66 2.49 -1.95
C LYS A 185 -12.15 2.66 -2.03
N ALA A 186 -11.67 3.80 -2.53
CA ALA A 186 -10.24 4.03 -2.73
C ALA A 186 -9.48 4.05 -1.39
N VAL A 187 -10.02 4.72 -0.38
CA VAL A 187 -9.42 4.73 0.97
C VAL A 187 -9.43 3.33 1.58
N PHE A 188 -10.55 2.59 1.49
CA PHE A 188 -10.62 1.22 2.03
C PHE A 188 -9.66 0.27 1.30
N HIS A 189 -9.50 0.42 -0.02
CA HIS A 189 -8.56 -0.36 -0.82
C HIS A 189 -7.12 -0.19 -0.31
N GLU A 190 -6.67 1.04 -0.09
CA GLU A 190 -5.31 1.28 0.44
C GLU A 190 -5.15 0.79 1.89
N LEU A 191 -6.19 0.92 2.72
CA LEU A 191 -6.21 0.35 4.07
C LEU A 191 -6.12 -1.19 4.04
N ALA A 192 -6.73 -1.84 3.06
CA ALA A 192 -6.62 -3.28 2.88
C ALA A 192 -5.20 -3.71 2.46
N HIS A 193 -4.51 -2.91 1.64
CA HIS A 193 -3.09 -3.14 1.40
C HIS A 193 -2.27 -3.03 2.70
N ALA A 194 -2.49 -1.97 3.47
CA ALA A 194 -1.80 -1.79 4.75
C ALA A 194 -2.06 -2.98 5.70
N TRP A 195 -3.32 -3.41 5.80
CA TRP A 195 -3.72 -4.55 6.61
C TRP A 195 -3.04 -5.85 6.17
N HIS A 196 -3.04 -6.15 4.86
CA HIS A 196 -2.38 -7.36 4.36
C HIS A 196 -0.90 -7.35 4.73
N ILE A 197 -0.19 -6.29 4.35
CA ILE A 197 1.27 -6.22 4.50
C ILE A 197 1.69 -6.24 5.98
N ALA A 198 0.87 -5.71 6.88
CA ALA A 198 1.14 -5.74 8.31
C ALA A 198 0.99 -7.14 8.95
N ASN A 199 0.20 -8.03 8.36
CA ASN A 199 -0.16 -9.31 9.01
C ASN A 199 0.36 -10.54 8.29
N TRP A 200 0.54 -10.50 6.97
CA TRP A 200 0.88 -11.68 6.19
C TRP A 200 1.88 -11.42 5.08
N ALA A 201 2.56 -12.49 4.66
CA ALA A 201 3.38 -12.49 3.47
C ALA A 201 2.55 -12.14 2.21
N GLU A 202 3.22 -11.61 1.19
CA GLU A 202 2.57 -11.16 -0.06
C GLU A 202 1.77 -12.27 -0.77
N LYS A 203 2.24 -13.52 -0.67
CA LYS A 203 1.56 -14.71 -1.20
C LYS A 203 0.91 -15.53 -0.08
N HIS A 204 0.23 -14.87 0.84
CA HIS A 204 -0.53 -15.54 1.89
C HIS A 204 -1.52 -16.55 1.27
N PRO A 205 -1.46 -17.86 1.61
CA PRO A 205 -2.19 -18.89 0.87
C PRO A 205 -3.71 -18.67 0.77
N PRO A 206 -4.43 -18.26 1.83
CA PRO A 206 -5.86 -17.93 1.73
C PRO A 206 -6.20 -16.89 0.65
N ILE A 207 -5.39 -15.84 0.53
CA ILE A 207 -5.56 -14.78 -0.47
C ILE A 207 -5.20 -15.30 -1.86
N TYR A 208 -4.01 -15.90 -1.97
CA TYR A 208 -3.49 -16.37 -3.25
C TYR A 208 -4.38 -17.45 -3.89
N ASN A 209 -4.84 -18.42 -3.10
CA ASN A 209 -5.66 -19.52 -3.59
C ASN A 209 -7.06 -19.04 -4.02
N SER A 210 -7.68 -18.13 -3.26
CA SER A 210 -8.97 -17.53 -3.65
C SER A 210 -8.85 -16.72 -4.93
N TRP A 211 -7.81 -15.88 -5.05
CA TRP A 211 -7.54 -15.14 -6.28
C TRP A 211 -7.32 -16.08 -7.48
N LYS A 212 -6.51 -17.13 -7.31
CA LYS A 212 -6.23 -18.10 -8.37
C LYS A 212 -7.51 -18.83 -8.81
N SER A 213 -8.35 -19.25 -7.86
CA SER A 213 -9.65 -19.88 -8.14
C SER A 213 -10.59 -18.93 -8.89
N ALA A 214 -10.68 -17.66 -8.48
CA ALA A 214 -11.48 -16.64 -9.16
C ALA A 214 -10.98 -16.44 -10.61
N LYS A 215 -9.67 -16.32 -10.80
CA LYS A 215 -9.05 -16.16 -12.12
C LYS A 215 -9.29 -17.36 -13.04
N ASP A 216 -9.09 -18.57 -12.54
CA ASP A 216 -9.31 -19.81 -13.32
C ASP A 216 -10.78 -20.03 -13.65
N GLY A 217 -11.69 -19.58 -12.77
CA GLY A 217 -13.12 -19.58 -12.98
C GLY A 217 -13.65 -18.44 -13.86
N ASN A 218 -12.77 -17.63 -14.48
CA ASN A 218 -13.12 -16.44 -15.27
C ASN A 218 -14.00 -15.41 -14.53
N ARG A 219 -13.97 -15.40 -13.19
CA ARG A 219 -14.63 -14.33 -12.42
C ARG A 219 -13.95 -13.00 -12.71
N TYR A 220 -14.69 -11.91 -12.54
CA TYR A 220 -14.25 -10.54 -12.77
C TYR A 220 -13.81 -10.24 -14.22
N THR A 221 -14.18 -11.11 -15.16
CA THR A 221 -14.06 -10.86 -16.60
C THR A 221 -15.38 -10.35 -17.16
N ASN A 222 -15.33 -9.38 -18.07
CA ASN A 222 -16.49 -8.76 -18.71
C ASN A 222 -17.61 -8.31 -17.74
N VAL A 223 -17.24 -7.87 -16.54
CA VAL A 223 -18.20 -7.39 -15.53
C VAL A 223 -18.74 -6.00 -15.88
N ARG A 224 -19.90 -5.65 -15.34
CA ARG A 224 -20.48 -4.31 -15.52
C ARG A 224 -19.99 -3.37 -14.41
N ASP A 225 -19.73 -2.12 -14.77
CA ASP A 225 -19.55 -1.04 -13.81
C ASP A 225 -20.88 -0.37 -13.44
N ILE A 226 -20.85 0.59 -12.51
CA ILE A 226 -22.04 1.35 -12.08
C ILE A 226 -22.67 2.22 -13.19
N LYS A 227 -21.98 2.42 -14.31
CA LYS A 227 -22.50 3.11 -15.51
C LYS A 227 -22.89 2.11 -16.61
N ASN A 228 -23.04 0.84 -16.26
CA ASN A 228 -23.37 -0.28 -17.16
C ASN A 228 -22.35 -0.52 -18.29
N ARG A 229 -21.13 0.00 -18.16
CA ARG A 229 -20.04 -0.24 -19.11
C ARG A 229 -19.39 -1.59 -18.82
N THR A 230 -18.96 -2.30 -19.86
CA THR A 230 -18.24 -3.56 -19.70
C THR A 230 -16.79 -3.30 -19.34
N ILE A 231 -16.33 -3.85 -18.22
CA ILE A 231 -14.93 -3.95 -17.84
C ILE A 231 -14.43 -5.33 -18.26
N LYS A 232 -13.59 -5.39 -19.30
CA LYS A 232 -13.07 -6.66 -19.84
C LYS A 232 -12.34 -7.49 -18.79
N ASN A 233 -11.47 -6.86 -18.00
CA ASN A 233 -10.79 -7.46 -16.86
C ASN A 233 -10.88 -6.48 -15.69
N ALA A 234 -11.63 -6.82 -14.64
CA ALA A 234 -11.72 -5.97 -13.46
C ALA A 234 -10.38 -5.92 -12.72
N TYR A 235 -10.20 -4.88 -11.92
CA TYR A 235 -8.93 -4.62 -11.24
C TYR A 235 -8.53 -5.75 -10.28
N ALA A 236 -9.52 -6.44 -9.68
CA ALA A 236 -9.32 -7.63 -8.87
C ALA A 236 -8.56 -8.78 -9.58
N LEU A 237 -8.50 -8.82 -10.93
CA LEU A 237 -7.74 -9.84 -11.67
C LEU A 237 -6.26 -9.54 -11.80
N LYS A 238 -5.83 -8.32 -11.49
CA LYS A 238 -4.47 -7.83 -11.75
C LYS A 238 -3.41 -8.65 -11.02
N ASN A 239 -3.60 -8.87 -9.72
CA ASN A 239 -2.81 -9.78 -8.89
C ASN A 239 -3.56 -10.07 -7.57
N GLN A 240 -3.02 -10.94 -6.72
CA GLN A 240 -3.65 -11.35 -5.47
C GLN A 240 -3.77 -10.23 -4.42
N LEU A 241 -2.90 -9.21 -4.45
CA LEU A 241 -2.97 -8.06 -3.54
C LEU A 241 -4.17 -7.17 -3.90
N GLU A 242 -4.31 -6.90 -5.19
CA GLU A 242 -5.42 -6.11 -5.75
C GLU A 242 -6.74 -6.84 -5.56
N TYR A 243 -6.74 -8.17 -5.70
CA TYR A 243 -7.90 -9.00 -5.38
C TYR A 243 -8.35 -8.83 -3.93
N PHE A 244 -7.42 -8.96 -2.97
CA PHE A 244 -7.76 -8.77 -1.55
C PHE A 244 -8.29 -7.37 -1.27
N ALA A 245 -7.64 -6.34 -1.82
CA ALA A 245 -8.02 -4.95 -1.59
C ALA A 245 -9.37 -4.58 -2.23
N GLU A 246 -9.61 -5.00 -3.48
CA GLU A 246 -10.88 -4.76 -4.17
C GLU A 246 -12.04 -5.47 -3.49
N LEU A 247 -11.87 -6.75 -3.10
CA LEU A 247 -12.93 -7.49 -2.43
C LEU A 247 -13.18 -6.97 -1.02
N SER A 248 -12.14 -6.55 -0.29
CA SER A 248 -12.31 -5.90 1.02
C SER A 248 -13.15 -4.62 0.89
N ALA A 249 -12.86 -3.78 -0.11
CA ALA A 249 -13.66 -2.58 -0.36
C ALA A 249 -15.12 -2.92 -0.71
N ILE A 250 -15.34 -3.88 -1.62
CA ILE A 250 -16.70 -4.36 -1.98
C ILE A 250 -17.46 -4.85 -0.74
N TYR A 251 -16.79 -5.61 0.13
CA TYR A 251 -17.37 -6.21 1.32
C TYR A 251 -17.81 -5.16 2.36
N PHE A 252 -16.98 -4.14 2.63
CA PHE A 252 -17.26 -3.17 3.69
C PHE A 252 -18.01 -1.93 3.20
N VAL A 253 -17.58 -1.35 2.07
CA VAL A 253 -18.04 -0.02 1.63
C VAL A 253 -18.73 -0.02 0.27
N GLY A 254 -18.78 -1.17 -0.41
CA GLY A 254 -19.31 -1.32 -1.75
C GLY A 254 -18.26 -1.07 -2.85
N GLY A 255 -18.62 -1.45 -4.07
CA GLY A 255 -17.74 -1.44 -5.24
C GLY A 255 -18.35 -0.70 -6.43
N ASN A 256 -17.47 -0.21 -7.30
CA ASN A 256 -17.85 0.50 -8.53
C ASN A 256 -18.10 -0.44 -9.73
N TYR A 257 -18.01 -1.76 -9.53
CA TYR A 257 -18.32 -2.80 -10.51
C TYR A 257 -18.81 -4.07 -9.84
N HIS A 258 -19.48 -4.92 -10.61
CA HIS A 258 -20.06 -6.18 -10.13
C HIS A 258 -19.01 -7.06 -9.42
N PRO A 259 -19.25 -7.54 -8.19
CA PRO A 259 -20.58 -7.71 -7.56
C PRO A 259 -21.14 -6.52 -6.75
N TYR A 260 -20.48 -5.35 -6.71
CA TYR A 260 -20.97 -4.11 -6.08
C TYR A 260 -21.13 -4.09 -4.54
N ASP A 261 -21.55 -5.17 -3.91
CA ASP A 261 -21.78 -5.23 -2.46
C ASP A 261 -21.44 -6.60 -1.86
N ARG A 262 -21.48 -6.70 -0.52
CA ARG A 262 -21.17 -7.92 0.24
C ARG A 262 -22.09 -9.09 -0.10
N ALA A 263 -23.40 -8.87 -0.22
CA ALA A 263 -24.37 -9.93 -0.43
C ALA A 263 -24.26 -10.52 -1.84
N ALA A 264 -24.01 -9.69 -2.84
CA ALA A 264 -23.71 -10.13 -4.19
C ALA A 264 -22.30 -10.75 -4.29
N LEU A 265 -21.32 -10.28 -3.52
CA LEU A 265 -19.99 -10.90 -3.44
C LEU A 265 -20.07 -12.33 -2.90
N GLU A 266 -20.86 -12.57 -1.86
CA GLU A 266 -21.09 -13.91 -1.31
C GLU A 266 -21.59 -14.89 -2.37
N LYS A 267 -22.52 -14.46 -3.24
CA LYS A 267 -23.10 -15.28 -4.31
C LYS A 267 -22.14 -15.46 -5.48
N TYR A 268 -21.46 -14.39 -5.88
CA TYR A 268 -20.61 -14.36 -7.07
C TYR A 268 -19.28 -15.07 -6.87
N ASP A 269 -18.64 -14.79 -5.73
CA ASP A 269 -17.34 -15.33 -5.35
C ASP A 269 -17.35 -15.76 -3.87
N PRO A 270 -17.99 -16.90 -3.54
CA PRO A 270 -18.09 -17.39 -2.17
C PRO A 270 -16.73 -17.63 -1.49
N SER A 271 -15.70 -17.98 -2.28
CA SER A 271 -14.34 -18.17 -1.76
C SER A 271 -13.72 -16.83 -1.37
N GLY A 272 -13.85 -15.83 -2.24
CA GLY A 272 -13.43 -14.46 -1.96
C GLY A 272 -14.14 -13.86 -0.75
N HIS A 273 -15.46 -14.03 -0.64
CA HIS A 273 -16.24 -13.56 0.51
C HIS A 273 -15.72 -14.14 1.83
N ARG A 274 -15.61 -15.48 1.93
CA ARG A 274 -15.10 -16.14 3.14
C ARG A 274 -13.66 -15.74 3.48
N MET A 275 -12.83 -15.52 2.46
CA MET A 275 -11.46 -15.03 2.64
C MET A 275 -11.45 -13.64 3.26
N VAL A 276 -12.28 -12.69 2.78
CA VAL A 276 -12.34 -11.35 3.39
C VAL A 276 -12.82 -11.43 4.84
N GLU A 277 -13.93 -12.13 5.07
CA GLU A 277 -14.52 -12.30 6.41
C GLU A 277 -13.50 -12.85 7.42
N ALA A 278 -12.87 -13.98 7.10
CA ALA A 278 -11.93 -14.64 8.00
C ALA A 278 -10.62 -13.85 8.26
N LEU A 279 -10.23 -12.93 7.38
CA LEU A 279 -8.99 -12.17 7.51
C LEU A 279 -9.19 -10.79 8.15
N TRP A 280 -10.43 -10.29 8.21
CA TRP A 280 -10.74 -9.01 8.84
C TRP A 280 -11.31 -9.16 10.26
N ASP A 281 -11.95 -10.28 10.57
CA ASP A 281 -12.38 -10.67 11.93
C ASP A 281 -11.19 -10.89 12.88
#